data_AF-A0A1C4YJE9-F1
#
_entry.id   AF-A0A1C4YJE9-F1
#
_cell.length_a   1.000
_cell.length_b   1.000
_cell.length_c   1.000
_cell.angle_alpha   90.00
_cell.angle_beta   90.00
_cell.angle_gamma   90.00
#
_symmetry.space_group_name_H-M   'P 1'
#
loop_
_entity.id
_entity.type
_entity.pdbx_description
1 polymer ?
#
loop_
_entity_poly.entity_id
_entity_poly.type
_entity_poly.pdbx_seq_one_letter_code
_entity_poly.pdbx_strand_id
1 'polypeptide(L)' 'MDDGPVTPALVIWTAQRVIAQHHEPPSEHRATGGCGQCQGDRREMLTWARGTLREHRR' A
#
# COMPACT_ATOMS: atom_id res chain seq x y z
N MET A 1 -25.18 0.59 7.69
CA MET A 1 -24.39 1.11 6.56
C MET A 1 -24.00 -0.12 5.78
N ASP A 2 -24.63 -0.34 4.63
CA ASP A 2 -24.19 -1.39 3.70
C ASP A 2 -23.00 -0.79 2.95
N ASP A 3 -21.79 -1.09 3.42
CA ASP A 3 -20.58 -0.85 2.63
C ASP A 3 -20.76 -1.71 1.39
N GLY A 4 -21.24 -1.09 0.30
CA GLY A 4 -21.63 -1.77 -0.93
C GLY A 4 -20.55 -2.75 -1.43
N PRO A 5 -20.90 -3.63 -2.39
CA PRO A 5 -20.05 -4.76 -2.75
C PRO A 5 -18.62 -4.31 -3.06
N VAL A 6 -17.64 -4.98 -2.43
CA VAL A 6 -16.23 -4.74 -2.68
C VAL A 6 -15.93 -5.09 -4.13
N THR A 7 -15.74 -4.07 -4.97
CA THR A 7 -15.42 -4.26 -6.39
C THR A 7 -13.91 -4.33 -6.61
N PRO A 8 -13.44 -5.02 -7.66
CA PRO A 8 -12.03 -4.99 -8.05
C PRO A 8 -11.50 -3.57 -8.28
N ALA A 9 -12.32 -2.69 -8.85
CA ALA A 9 -11.97 -1.28 -9.05
C ALA A 9 -11.73 -0.55 -7.71
N LEU A 10 -12.57 -0.80 -6.71
CA LEU A 10 -12.42 -0.24 -5.37
C LEU A 10 -11.15 -0.75 -4.68
N VAL A 11 -10.82 -2.03 -4.84
CA VAL A 11 -9.60 -2.65 -4.31
C VAL A 11 -8.35 -2.02 -4.93
N ILE A 12 -8.32 -1.88 -6.25
CA ILE A 12 -7.21 -1.23 -6.98
C ILE A 12 -7.05 0.23 -6.53
N TRP A 13 -8.15 0.98 -6.48
CA TRP A 13 -8.13 2.39 -6.06
C TRP A 13 -7.62 2.53 -4.62
N THR A 14 -8.04 1.64 -3.72
CA THR A 14 -7.60 1.64 -2.33
C THR A 14 -6.09 1.35 -2.23
N ALA A 15 -5.60 0.36 -2.98
CA ALA A 15 -4.17 0.05 -3.03
C ALA A 15 -3.34 1.25 -3.55
N GLN A 16 -3.80 1.95 -4.59
CA GLN A 16 -3.14 3.16 -5.08
C GLN A 16 -3.10 4.26 -4.01
N ARG A 17 -4.19 4.45 -3.28
CA ARG A 17 -4.29 5.44 -2.21
C ARG A 17 -3.32 5.15 -1.05
N VAL A 18 -3.19 3.89 -0.64
CA VAL A 18 -2.23 3.48 0.40
C VAL A 18 -0.79 3.82 -0.02
N ILE A 19 -0.43 3.55 -1.28
CA ILE A 19 0.90 3.87 -1.81
C ILE A 19 1.11 5.39 -1.88
N ALA A 20 0.10 6.15 -2.32
CA ALA A 20 0.19 7.61 -2.41
C ALA A 20 0.31 8.29 -1.03
N GLN A 21 -0.34 7.72 -0.01
CA GLN A 21 -0.23 8.18 1.38
C GLN A 21 1.10 7.81 2.03
N HIS A 22 1.81 6.81 1.47
CA HIS A 22 3.14 6.42 1.89
C HIS A 22 4.20 7.38 1.33
N HIS A 23 4.18 8.62 1.84
CA HIS A 23 5.05 9.71 1.40
C HIS A 23 6.35 9.77 2.21
N GLU A 24 7.04 8.64 2.34
CA GLU A 24 8.40 8.64 2.92
C GLU A 24 9.37 9.23 1.89
N PRO A 25 10.04 10.37 2.18
CA PRO A 25 11.10 10.88 1.32
C PRO A 25 12.18 9.81 1.17
N PRO A 26 12.83 9.68 0.01
CA PRO A 26 13.94 8.75 -0.17
C PRO A 26 15.03 9.07 0.85
N SER A 27 15.04 8.33 1.96
CA SER A 27 16.02 8.46 3.03
C SER A 27 17.01 7.31 2.92
N GLU A 28 18.25 7.53 3.33
CA GLU A 28 19.34 6.55 3.29
C GLU A 28 18.99 5.27 4.08
N HIS A 29 18.06 5.35 5.03
CA HIS A 29 17.49 4.22 5.79
C HIS A 29 16.69 3.23 4.92
N ARG A 30 16.24 3.63 3.73
CA ARG A 30 15.59 2.72 2.77
C ARG A 30 16.58 1.69 2.21
N ALA A 31 17.87 2.02 2.15
CA ALA A 31 18.93 1.10 1.75
C ALA A 31 19.24 0.05 2.82
N THR A 32 19.00 0.36 4.10
CA THR A 32 19.12 -0.58 5.23
C THR A 32 17.84 -1.35 5.54
N GLY A 33 16.79 -1.19 4.72
CA GLY A 33 15.55 -1.97 4.79
C GLY A 33 14.52 -1.47 5.80
N GLY A 34 14.77 -0.31 6.43
CA GLY A 34 13.89 0.28 7.45
C GLY A 34 13.28 1.60 6.99
N CYS A 35 11.98 1.61 6.79
CA CYS A 35 11.20 2.82 6.55
C CYS A 35 10.58 3.25 7.88
N GLY A 36 10.75 4.51 8.29
CA GLY A 36 10.21 5.07 9.54
C GLY A 36 8.68 5.08 9.56
N GLN A 37 8.05 5.06 8.39
CA GLN A 37 6.60 4.88 8.23
C GLN A 37 6.14 3.42 8.19
N CYS A 38 7.07 2.46 8.18
CA CYS A 38 6.81 1.02 7.96
C CYS A 38 6.90 0.21 9.27
N GLN A 39 6.51 0.83 10.38
CA GLN A 39 6.37 0.10 11.64
C GLN A 39 5.00 -0.58 11.70
N GLY A 40 4.98 -1.86 12.08
CA GLY A 40 3.76 -2.65 12.28
C GLY A 40 2.82 -2.67 11.07
N ASP A 41 1.54 -2.37 11.33
CA ASP A 41 0.42 -2.48 10.39
C ASP A 41 0.62 -1.70 9.09
N ARG A 42 1.38 -0.59 9.11
CA ARG A 42 1.63 0.22 7.91
C ARG A 42 2.49 -0.52 6.88
N ARG A 43 3.39 -1.40 7.33
CA ARG A 43 4.20 -2.24 6.44
C ARG A 43 3.37 -3.32 5.77
N GLU A 44 2.44 -3.92 6.51
CA GLU A 44 1.52 -4.92 6.00
C GLU A 44 0.58 -4.29 4.96
N MET A 45 0.04 -3.09 5.26
CA MET A 45 -0.79 -2.33 4.32
C MET A 45 -0.06 -1.98 3.03
N LEU A 46 1.21 -1.56 3.10
CA LEU A 46 2.01 -1.27 1.91
C LEU A 46 2.34 -2.54 1.11
N THR A 47 2.61 -3.64 1.81
CA THR A 47 2.88 -4.95 1.19
C THR A 47 1.65 -5.44 0.43
N TRP A 48 0.48 -5.38 1.08
CA TRP A 48 -0.81 -5.69 0.47
C TRP A 48 -1.09 -4.83 -0.76
N ALA A 49 -0.92 -3.51 -0.66
CA ALA A 49 -1.20 -2.59 -1.77
C ALA A 49 -0.31 -2.87 -2.98
N ARG A 50 0.98 -3.15 -2.76
CA ARG A 50 1.93 -3.51 -3.82
C ARG A 50 1.61 -4.88 -4.44
N GLY A 51 1.20 -5.85 -3.63
CA GLY A 51 0.78 -7.18 -4.09
C GLY A 51 -0.46 -7.09 -4.98
N THR A 52 -1.48 -6.39 -4.50
CA THR A 52 -2.75 -6.15 -5.21
C THR A 52 -2.51 -5.54 -6.59
N LEU A 53 -1.72 -4.46 -6.69
CA LEU A 53 -1.44 -3.84 -7.99
C LEU A 53 -0.58 -4.71 -8.91
N ARG A 54 0.26 -5.60 -8.36
CA ARG A 54 1.05 -6.54 -9.17
C ARG A 54 0.16 -7.63 -9.77
N GLU A 55 -0.77 -8.16 -8.98
CA GLU A 55 -1.70 -9.20 -9.42
C GLU A 55 -2.64 -8.71 -10.51
N HIS A 56 -3.16 -7.48 -10.37
CA HIS A 56 -4.02 -6.85 -11.38
C HIS A 56 -3.29 -6.38 -12.65
N ARG A 57 -1.96 -6.32 -12.65
CA ARG A 57 -1.15 -5.99 -13.84
C ARG A 57 -0.72 -7.22 -14.65
N ARG A 58 -0.88 -8.43 -14.11
CA ARG A 58 -0.67 -9.68 -14.84
C ARG A 58 -1.88 -10.00 -15.71
#